data_AF-A0A8T4A2X0-F1
#
_entry.id   AF-A0A8T4A2X0-F1
#
_cell.length_a   1.000
_cell.length_b   1.000
_cell.length_c   1.000
_cell.angle_alpha   90.00
_cell.angle_beta   90.00
_cell.angle_gamma   90.00
#
_symmetry.space_group_name_H-M   'P 1'
#
loop_
_entity.id
_entity.type
_entity.pdbx_description
1 polymer ?
#
loop_
_entity_poly.entity_id
_entity_poly.type
_entity_poly.pdbx_seq_one_letter_code
_entity_poly.pdbx_strand_id
1 'polypeptide(L)'
;KAGFENFLIDTSLISIPSSAFSFLASRRIKEEFGFPVGCAPSNGSDMVKKKTERMFEKTGFIALDSAAHALASIFWNDFLLFGPIESAPWLFPAIATANSMLPAFIWEERKALPERQNHPLNKFYSDFVDSLLGKRKIRGDMKPPKE
;
A
#
# COMPACT_ATOMS: atom_id res chain seq x y z
N LYS A 1 -6.75 -23.74 24.02
CA LYS A 1 -6.81 -22.52 23.18
C LYS A 1 -6.62 -21.30 24.09
N ALA A 2 -6.01 -20.23 23.61
CA ALA A 2 -5.62 -19.07 24.42
C ALA A 2 -6.71 -17.99 24.63
N GLY A 3 -7.93 -18.18 24.11
CA GLY A 3 -9.07 -17.27 24.37
C GLY A 3 -9.09 -15.97 23.56
N PHE A 4 -8.34 -15.88 22.46
CA PHE A 4 -8.34 -14.69 21.60
C PHE A 4 -9.60 -14.58 20.73
N GLU A 5 -10.13 -13.36 20.63
CA GLU A 5 -11.30 -13.03 19.81
C GLU A 5 -10.95 -12.24 18.53
N ASN A 6 -9.83 -11.51 18.55
CA ASN A 6 -9.35 -10.70 17.43
C ASN A 6 -8.02 -11.25 16.92
N PHE A 7 -7.93 -11.40 15.60
CA PHE A 7 -6.77 -11.97 14.92
C PHE A 7 -6.25 -10.99 13.87
N LEU A 8 -4.95 -10.71 13.90
CA LEU A 8 -4.21 -10.11 12.80
C LEU A 8 -3.32 -11.20 12.22
N ILE A 9 -3.54 -11.56 10.96
CA ILE A 9 -2.79 -12.66 10.34
C ILE A 9 -1.60 -12.08 9.56
N ASP A 10 -0.38 -12.46 9.91
CA ASP A 10 0.82 -12.12 9.13
C ASP A 10 1.17 -13.29 8.20
N THR A 11 1.10 -13.08 6.89
CA THR A 11 1.38 -14.13 5.89
C THR A 11 2.85 -14.44 5.70
N SER A 12 3.74 -13.78 6.44
CA SER A 12 5.19 -13.92 6.39
C SER A 12 5.77 -13.64 5.01
N LEU A 13 6.74 -12.74 4.94
CA LEU A 13 7.41 -12.38 3.69
C LEU A 13 8.90 -12.69 3.82
N ILE A 14 9.43 -13.45 2.87
CA ILE A 14 10.81 -13.95 2.92
C ILE A 14 11.70 -13.18 1.94
N SER A 15 11.25 -12.93 0.71
CA SER A 15 12.02 -12.15 -0.28
C SER A 15 11.09 -11.31 -1.14
N ILE A 16 11.63 -10.31 -1.83
CA ILE A 16 10.84 -9.44 -2.70
C ILE A 16 10.09 -10.23 -3.80
N PRO A 17 10.69 -11.17 -4.54
CA PRO A 17 9.93 -11.93 -5.55
C PRO A 17 8.89 -12.88 -4.92
N SER A 18 9.23 -13.49 -3.78
CA SER A 18 8.31 -14.44 -3.13
C SER A 18 7.14 -13.76 -2.41
N SER A 19 7.15 -12.43 -2.25
CA SER A 19 6.05 -11.67 -1.65
C SER A 19 4.73 -11.86 -2.40
N ALA A 20 4.77 -12.13 -3.71
CA ALA A 20 3.58 -12.44 -4.50
C ALA A 20 2.81 -13.64 -3.93
N PHE A 21 3.51 -14.66 -3.41
CA PHE A 21 2.87 -15.80 -2.76
C PHE A 21 2.24 -15.42 -1.42
N SER A 22 2.88 -14.54 -0.65
CA SER A 22 2.30 -14.00 0.59
C SER A 22 1.03 -13.21 0.29
N PHE A 23 0.99 -12.42 -0.79
CA PHE A 23 -0.21 -11.67 -1.19
C PHE A 23 -1.36 -12.59 -1.61
N LEU A 24 -1.06 -13.66 -2.34
CA LEU A 24 -2.04 -14.69 -2.70
C LEU A 24 -2.55 -15.45 -1.47
N ALA A 25 -1.69 -15.68 -0.47
CA ALA A 25 -2.11 -16.23 0.81
C ALA A 25 -3.04 -15.25 1.54
N SER A 26 -2.72 -13.94 1.54
CA SER A 26 -3.59 -12.92 2.15
C SER A 26 -4.98 -12.90 1.52
N ARG A 27 -5.05 -13.02 0.20
CA ARG A 27 -6.32 -13.19 -0.52
C ARG A 27 -7.12 -14.39 -0.01
N ARG A 28 -6.49 -15.58 0.04
CA ARG A 28 -7.17 -16.82 0.46
C ARG A 28 -7.67 -16.74 1.89
N ILE A 29 -6.87 -16.20 2.81
CA ILE A 29 -7.26 -16.03 4.21
C ILE A 29 -8.46 -15.09 4.32
N LYS A 30 -8.48 -14.00 3.54
CA LYS A 30 -9.64 -13.10 3.48
C LYS A 30 -10.88 -13.79 2.92
N GLU A 31 -10.75 -14.56 1.85
CA GLU A 31 -11.86 -15.27 1.20
C GLU A 31 -12.44 -16.37 2.11
N GLU A 32 -11.60 -17.08 2.86
CA GLU A 32 -12.01 -18.23 3.69
C GLU A 32 -12.47 -17.82 5.09
N PHE A 33 -11.77 -16.86 5.73
CA PHE A 33 -11.97 -16.54 7.14
C PHE A 33 -12.43 -15.10 7.39
N GLY A 34 -12.27 -14.19 6.44
CA GLY A 34 -12.61 -12.78 6.61
C GLY A 34 -11.73 -12.01 7.59
N PHE A 35 -10.64 -12.60 8.08
CA PHE A 35 -9.73 -11.94 9.01
C PHE A 35 -8.92 -10.83 8.33
N PRO A 36 -8.51 -9.79 9.08
CA PRO A 36 -7.53 -8.84 8.60
C PRO A 36 -6.15 -9.50 8.46
N VAL A 37 -5.48 -9.21 7.36
CA VAL A 37 -4.23 -9.86 6.96
C VAL A 37 -3.20 -8.81 6.61
N GLY A 38 -1.93 -9.10 6.86
CA GLY A 38 -0.82 -8.24 6.53
C GLY A 38 0.45 -9.03 6.25
N CYS A 39 1.51 -8.30 5.98
CA CYS A 39 2.85 -8.87 5.84
C CYS A 39 3.93 -7.86 6.24
N ALA A 40 5.19 -8.31 6.24
CA ALA A 40 6.37 -7.51 6.53
C ALA A 40 7.30 -7.40 5.31
N PRO A 41 7.05 -6.48 4.35
CA PRO A 41 7.93 -6.31 3.18
C PRO A 41 9.38 -5.95 3.56
N SER A 42 9.57 -5.32 4.71
CA SER A 42 10.88 -5.03 5.32
C SER A 42 11.80 -6.26 5.40
N ASN A 43 11.26 -7.45 5.71
CA ASN A 43 12.05 -8.69 5.74
C ASN A 43 12.70 -8.98 4.38
N GLY A 44 11.97 -8.73 3.28
CA GLY A 44 12.46 -8.96 1.93
C GLY A 44 13.38 -7.84 1.43
N SER A 45 13.09 -6.58 1.76
CA SER A 45 13.90 -5.44 1.34
C SER A 45 15.25 -5.41 2.08
N ASP A 46 15.28 -5.73 3.37
CA ASP A 46 16.51 -5.77 4.16
C ASP A 46 17.51 -6.84 3.67
N MET A 47 17.01 -7.98 3.18
CA MET A 47 17.86 -9.03 2.60
C MET A 47 18.70 -8.53 1.41
N VAL A 48 18.16 -7.58 0.63
CA VAL A 48 18.83 -7.04 -0.56
C VAL A 48 19.46 -5.67 -0.33
N LYS A 49 19.24 -5.03 0.82
CA LYS A 49 19.67 -3.68 1.15
C LYS A 49 21.13 -3.40 0.78
N LYS A 50 22.08 -4.17 1.34
CA LYS A 50 23.52 -3.98 1.09
C LYS A 50 23.89 -4.12 -0.38
N LYS A 51 23.24 -5.03 -1.11
CA LYS A 51 23.48 -5.24 -2.55
C LYS A 51 22.98 -4.05 -3.34
N THR A 52 21.75 -3.61 -3.06
CA THR A 52 21.13 -2.46 -3.72
C THR A 52 21.91 -1.18 -3.44
N GLU A 53 22.33 -0.94 -2.20
CA GLU A 53 23.14 0.23 -1.82
C GLU A 53 24.51 0.26 -2.53
N ARG A 54 25.13 -0.90 -2.79
CA ARG A 54 26.38 -0.94 -3.57
C ARG A 54 26.18 -0.62 -5.05
N MET A 55 25.02 -0.95 -5.61
CA MET A 55 24.74 -0.78 -7.05
C MET A 55 24.14 0.59 -7.36
N PHE A 56 23.34 1.13 -6.44
CA PHE A 56 22.46 2.27 -6.68
C PHE A 56 22.43 3.24 -5.50
N GLU A 57 23.38 3.14 -4.57
CA GLU A 57 23.47 3.96 -3.37
C GLU A 57 22.22 3.85 -2.47
N LYS A 58 22.12 4.72 -1.45
CA LYS A 58 21.00 4.74 -0.51
C LYS A 58 19.66 5.00 -1.22
N THR A 59 19.66 5.82 -2.27
CA THR A 59 18.47 6.16 -3.06
C THR A 59 17.89 4.93 -3.77
N GLY A 60 18.74 4.01 -4.25
CA GLY A 60 18.29 2.75 -4.81
C GLY A 60 17.59 1.85 -3.80
N PHE A 61 18.08 1.79 -2.56
CA PHE A 61 17.38 1.05 -1.50
C PHE A 61 16.04 1.70 -1.16
N ILE A 62 15.99 3.03 -1.02
CA ILE A 62 14.75 3.77 -0.78
C ILE A 62 13.71 3.48 -1.87
N ALA A 63 14.12 3.50 -3.14
CA ALA A 63 13.23 3.21 -4.27
C ALA A 63 12.70 1.76 -4.23
N LEU A 64 13.58 0.78 -3.98
CA LEU A 64 13.22 -0.63 -3.86
C LEU A 64 12.24 -0.85 -2.70
N ASP A 65 12.55 -0.31 -1.52
CA ASP A 65 11.76 -0.47 -0.30
C ASP A 65 10.38 0.20 -0.44
N SER A 66 10.34 1.40 -1.05
CA SER A 66 9.10 2.10 -1.37
C SER A 66 8.21 1.30 -2.32
N ALA A 67 8.78 0.73 -3.39
CA ALA A 67 8.02 -0.06 -4.35
C ALA A 67 7.45 -1.34 -3.72
N ALA A 68 8.24 -2.03 -2.91
CA ALA A 68 7.81 -3.25 -2.22
C ALA A 68 6.60 -2.99 -1.30
N HIS A 69 6.66 -1.93 -0.48
CA HIS A 69 5.58 -1.57 0.43
C HIS A 69 4.36 -0.98 -0.29
N ALA A 70 4.56 -0.16 -1.33
CA ALA A 70 3.47 0.37 -2.14
C ALA A 70 2.64 -0.76 -2.77
N LEU A 71 3.29 -1.74 -3.40
CA LEU A 71 2.62 -2.90 -3.97
C LEU A 71 1.93 -3.74 -2.90
N ALA A 72 2.63 -4.06 -1.81
CA ALA A 72 2.05 -4.82 -0.71
C ALA A 72 0.78 -4.18 -0.15
N SER A 73 0.72 -2.84 -0.12
CA SER A 73 -0.42 -2.09 0.43
C SER A 73 -1.69 -2.15 -0.42
N ILE A 74 -1.58 -2.41 -1.72
CA ILE A 74 -2.74 -2.46 -2.63
C ILE A 74 -3.16 -3.89 -2.97
N PHE A 75 -2.36 -4.89 -2.61
CA PHE A 75 -2.70 -6.30 -2.76
C PHE A 75 -3.15 -6.90 -1.43
N TRP A 76 -4.45 -7.17 -1.26
CA TRP A 76 -5.09 -8.00 -0.22
C TRP A 76 -4.58 -7.91 1.24
N ASN A 77 -3.74 -6.94 1.58
CA ASN A 77 -3.23 -6.69 2.92
C ASN A 77 -3.92 -5.45 3.50
N ASP A 78 -4.33 -5.54 4.76
CA ASP A 78 -4.94 -4.46 5.54
C ASP A 78 -3.90 -3.71 6.39
N PHE A 79 -2.77 -4.35 6.70
CA PHE A 79 -1.68 -3.75 7.45
C PHE A 79 -0.31 -4.20 6.92
N LEU A 80 0.71 -3.37 7.14
CA LEU A 80 2.10 -3.70 6.81
C LEU A 80 2.99 -3.45 8.02
N LEU A 81 3.90 -4.39 8.29
CA LEU A 81 5.00 -4.22 9.22
C LEU A 81 6.18 -3.63 8.45
N PHE A 82 6.30 -2.31 8.47
CA PHE A 82 7.17 -1.58 7.55
C PHE A 82 8.65 -1.50 7.96
N GLY A 83 9.00 -2.06 9.11
CA GLY A 83 10.37 -2.09 9.61
C GLY A 83 10.74 -0.84 10.41
N PRO A 84 12.00 -0.37 10.34
CA PRO A 84 12.49 0.75 11.13
C PRO A 84 11.72 2.05 10.91
N ILE A 85 11.52 2.83 11.98
CA ILE A 85 10.78 4.11 11.93
C ILE A 85 11.46 5.12 11.00
N GLU A 86 12.77 5.00 10.81
CA GLU A 86 13.57 5.81 9.90
C GLU A 86 13.12 5.67 8.44
N SER A 87 12.41 4.58 8.09
CA SER A 87 11.84 4.37 6.76
C SER A 87 10.53 5.11 6.51
N ALA A 88 9.87 5.59 7.56
CA ALA A 88 8.59 6.29 7.45
C ALA A 88 8.59 7.45 6.44
N PRO A 89 9.62 8.32 6.34
CA PRO A 89 9.64 9.46 5.43
C PRO A 89 9.51 9.09 3.94
N TRP A 90 9.90 7.88 3.53
CA TRP A 90 9.71 7.43 2.14
C TRP A 90 8.58 6.40 2.00
N LEU A 91 8.32 5.58 3.01
CA LEU A 91 7.28 4.55 2.93
C LEU A 91 5.87 5.13 3.02
N PHE A 92 5.63 6.10 3.90
CA PHE A 92 4.30 6.70 4.03
C PHE A 92 3.83 7.38 2.75
N PRO A 93 4.63 8.25 2.09
CA PRO A 93 4.22 8.80 0.80
C PRO A 93 4.05 7.72 -0.27
N ALA A 94 4.92 6.71 -0.35
CA ALA A 94 4.79 5.63 -1.33
C ALA A 94 3.48 4.83 -1.16
N ILE A 95 3.15 4.45 0.08
CA ILE A 95 1.91 3.73 0.41
C ILE A 95 0.68 4.63 0.18
N ALA A 96 0.76 5.92 0.55
CA ALA A 96 -0.32 6.88 0.33
C ALA A 96 -0.59 7.08 -1.16
N THR A 97 0.45 7.16 -1.99
CA THR A 97 0.33 7.21 -3.45
C THR A 97 -0.37 5.96 -3.99
N ALA A 98 0.07 4.77 -3.60
CA ALA A 98 -0.54 3.52 -4.05
C ALA A 98 -2.02 3.42 -3.63
N ASN A 99 -2.33 3.76 -2.37
CA ASN A 99 -3.70 3.79 -1.86
C ASN A 99 -4.54 4.91 -2.48
N SER A 100 -3.95 5.96 -3.04
CA SER A 100 -4.70 6.97 -3.78
C SER A 100 -5.14 6.45 -5.16
N MET A 101 -4.38 5.53 -5.75
CA MET A 101 -4.69 4.92 -7.05
C MET A 101 -5.69 3.76 -6.93
N LEU A 102 -5.61 2.96 -5.86
CA LEU A 102 -6.45 1.77 -5.69
C LEU A 102 -7.95 2.04 -5.90
N PRO A 103 -8.56 3.10 -5.35
CA PRO A 103 -9.98 3.35 -5.58
C PRO A 103 -10.35 3.66 -7.01
N ALA A 104 -9.43 4.14 -7.85
CA ALA A 104 -9.71 4.35 -9.28
C ALA A 104 -9.91 3.00 -10.00
N PHE A 105 -9.12 1.97 -9.65
CA PHE A 105 -9.35 0.61 -10.14
C PHE A 105 -10.70 0.06 -9.66
N ILE A 106 -11.00 0.23 -8.36
CA ILE A 106 -12.28 -0.21 -7.77
C ILE A 106 -13.47 0.54 -8.40
N TRP A 107 -13.32 1.83 -8.68
CA TRP A 107 -14.33 2.63 -9.37
C TRP A 107 -14.63 2.07 -10.75
N GLU A 108 -13.62 1.62 -11.49
CA GLU A 108 -13.86 1.10 -12.83
C GLU A 108 -14.68 -0.19 -12.81
N GLU A 109 -14.41 -1.07 -11.84
CA GLU A 109 -15.15 -2.33 -11.70
C GLU A 109 -16.52 -2.20 -11.03
N ARG A 110 -16.65 -1.32 -10.03
CA ARG A 110 -17.78 -1.31 -9.09
C ARG A 110 -18.43 0.05 -8.86
N LYS A 111 -17.87 1.12 -9.46
CA LYS A 111 -18.29 2.51 -9.23
C LYS A 111 -18.36 2.88 -7.74
N ALA A 112 -17.43 2.33 -6.95
CA ALA A 112 -17.31 2.56 -5.52
C ALA A 112 -16.07 3.40 -5.19
N LEU A 113 -16.22 4.31 -4.22
CA LEU A 113 -15.17 5.19 -3.71
C LEU A 113 -15.11 5.10 -2.18
N PRO A 114 -13.95 5.38 -1.56
CA PRO A 114 -13.81 5.39 -0.11
C PRO A 114 -14.69 6.48 0.51
N GLU A 115 -15.45 6.11 1.53
CA GLU A 115 -16.34 7.06 2.26
C GLU A 115 -15.57 7.99 3.19
N ARG A 116 -14.43 7.52 3.74
CA ARG A 116 -13.66 8.26 4.74
C ARG A 116 -12.93 9.44 4.12
N GLN A 117 -13.14 10.65 4.65
CA GLN A 117 -12.45 11.86 4.19
C GLN A 117 -10.92 11.78 4.35
N ASN A 118 -10.44 11.07 5.37
CA ASN A 118 -9.01 10.87 5.61
C ASN A 118 -8.36 9.79 4.73
N HIS A 119 -9.10 9.16 3.81
CA HIS A 119 -8.52 8.23 2.85
C HIS A 119 -7.53 8.98 1.92
N PRO A 120 -6.35 8.43 1.57
CA PRO A 120 -5.35 9.13 0.77
C PRO A 120 -5.90 9.79 -0.50
N LEU A 121 -6.73 9.08 -1.27
CA LEU A 121 -7.40 9.65 -2.44
C LEU A 121 -8.23 10.90 -2.11
N ASN A 122 -9.12 10.82 -1.11
CA ASN A 122 -10.01 11.92 -0.76
C ASN A 122 -9.24 13.11 -0.17
N LYS A 123 -8.20 12.82 0.62
CA LYS A 123 -7.40 13.83 1.32
C LYS A 123 -6.49 14.63 0.38
N PHE A 124 -5.84 13.95 -0.56
CA PHE A 124 -4.80 14.57 -1.41
C PHE A 124 -5.28 14.85 -2.84
N TYR A 125 -6.35 14.20 -3.30
CA TYR A 125 -6.82 14.26 -4.69
C TYR A 125 -8.35 14.42 -4.79
N SER A 126 -8.97 15.21 -3.89
CA SER A 126 -10.41 15.47 -3.87
C SER A 126 -10.97 15.96 -5.21
N ASP A 127 -10.20 16.75 -5.95
CA ASP A 127 -10.58 17.27 -7.26
C ASP A 127 -10.78 16.15 -8.31
N PHE A 128 -9.95 15.10 -8.23
CA PHE A 128 -10.11 13.91 -9.08
C PHE A 128 -11.38 13.15 -8.71
N VAL A 129 -11.68 13.02 -7.42
CA VAL A 129 -12.92 12.40 -6.91
C VAL A 129 -14.15 13.15 -7.41
N ASP A 130 -14.16 14.48 -7.30
CA ASP A 130 -15.23 15.33 -7.82
C ASP A 130 -15.43 15.13 -9.33
N SER A 131 -14.34 14.93 -10.07
CA SER A 131 -14.44 14.65 -11.49
C SER A 131 -15.04 13.29 -11.82
N LEU A 132 -14.69 12.23 -11.07
CA LEU A 132 -15.32 10.92 -11.24
C LEU A 132 -16.82 10.98 -10.97
N LEU A 133 -17.23 11.81 -10.02
CA LEU A 133 -18.64 12.03 -9.67
C LEU A 133 -19.36 13.01 -10.61
N GLY A 134 -18.71 13.52 -11.66
CA GLY A 134 -19.29 14.49 -12.60
C GLY A 134 -19.54 15.88 -12.01
N LYS A 135 -19.02 16.17 -10.81
CA LYS A 135 -19.15 17.48 -10.13
C LYS A 135 -18.19 18.53 -10.68
N ARG A 136 -17.14 18.10 -11.38
CA ARG A 136 -16.13 18.97 -12.01
C ARG A 136 -15.64 18.32 -13.32
N LYS A 137 -15.28 19.10 -14.34
CA LYS A 137 -14.54 18.57 -15.50
C LYS A 137 -13.07 18.37 -15.11
N ILE A 138 -12.44 17.26 -15.51
CA ILE A 138 -10.98 17.08 -15.41
C ILE A 138 -10.32 18.26 -16.14
N ARG A 139 -9.77 19.20 -15.37
CA ARG A 139 -8.82 20.19 -15.89
C ARG A 139 -7.45 19.50 -15.88
N GLY A 140 -6.73 19.51 -17.00
CA GLY A 140 -5.44 18.83 -17.17
C GLY A 140 -4.33 19.36 -16.24
N ASP A 141 -4.63 20.39 -15.47
CA ASP A 141 -3.82 21.15 -14.54
C ASP A 141 -4.28 20.89 -13.10
N MET A 142 -4.08 19.65 -12.61
CA MET A 142 -4.18 19.36 -11.17
C MET A 142 -3.10 20.18 -10.44
N LYS A 143 -3.50 21.25 -9.76
CA LYS A 143 -2.60 22.01 -8.88
C LYS A 143 -2.30 21.16 -7.63
N PRO A 144 -1.04 21.09 -7.18
CA PRO A 144 -0.70 20.38 -5.96
C PRO A 144 -1.49 20.97 -4.76
N PRO A 145 -1.74 20.18 -3.70
CA PRO A 145 -2.38 20.67 -2.49
C PRO A 145 -1.63 21.89 -1.94
N LYS A 146 -2.36 22.88 -1.43
CA LYS A 146 -1.74 23.99 -0.69
C LYS A 146 -1.18 23.43 0.63
N GLU A 147 0.06 23.82 0.93
CA GLU A 147 0.79 23.54 2.17
C GLU A 147 -0.03 23.87 3.43
#